data_AF-A0A6L7Y557-F1
#
_entry.id   AF-A0A6L7Y557-F1
#
_cell.length_a   1.000
_cell.length_b   1.000
_cell.length_c   1.000
_cell.angle_alpha   90.00
_cell.angle_beta   90.00
_cell.angle_gamma   90.00
#
_symmetry.space_group_name_H-M   'P 1'
#
loop_
_entity.id
_entity.type
_entity.pdbx_description
1 polymer ?
#
loop_
_entity_poly.entity_id
_entity_poly.type
_entity_poly.pdbx_seq_one_letter_code
_entity_poly.pdbx_strand_id
1 'polypeptide(L)'
;MSMHEDHSVEEEHGLQPMQYVWIGVLLTVITIVELGASLWVDLGNALIPILIVLSAVKFYIVVAFYMHLRFEHRLLSQVFTGSFVLAAGVLIALIALFWTDITDII
;
A
#
# COMPACT_ATOMS: atom_id res chain seq x y z
N MET A 1 -52.00 22.61 18.10
CA MET A 1 -52.17 21.48 17.17
C MET A 1 -50.83 21.27 16.51
N SER A 2 -50.29 20.07 16.70
CA SER A 2 -48.92 19.61 16.42
C SER A 2 -48.61 19.41 14.94
N MET A 3 -47.30 19.40 14.66
CA MET A 3 -46.61 18.64 13.61
C MET A 3 -46.95 18.97 12.15
N HIS A 4 -45.97 19.49 11.42
CA HIS A 4 -45.26 18.69 10.41
C HIS A 4 -43.83 19.24 10.30
N GLU A 5 -42.91 18.57 10.98
CA GLU A 5 -41.48 18.63 10.71
C GLU A 5 -41.27 17.96 9.34
N ASP A 6 -41.04 18.77 8.31
CA ASP A 6 -40.38 18.27 7.10
C ASP A 6 -38.88 18.22 7.42
N HIS A 7 -38.48 17.12 8.06
CA HIS A 7 -37.09 16.69 8.10
C HIS A 7 -36.69 16.34 6.66
N SER A 8 -36.41 17.39 5.89
CA SER A 8 -35.64 17.29 4.66
C SER A 8 -34.28 16.73 5.06
N VAL A 9 -34.07 15.48 4.68
CA VAL A 9 -32.83 14.76 4.84
C VAL A 9 -31.74 15.60 4.17
N GLU A 10 -30.96 16.29 4.99
CA GLU A 10 -29.66 16.83 4.63
C GLU A 10 -28.84 15.65 4.11
N GLU A 11 -28.76 15.52 2.79
CA GLU A 11 -27.76 14.68 2.13
C GLU A 11 -26.39 15.27 2.47
N GLU A 12 -25.86 14.87 3.62
CA GLU A 12 -24.47 15.07 3.96
C GLU A 12 -23.63 14.51 2.81
N HIS A 13 -22.97 15.41 2.07
CA HIS A 13 -21.87 15.13 1.15
C HIS A 13 -20.66 14.59 1.92
N GLY A 14 -20.80 13.41 2.54
CA GLY A 14 -19.71 12.61 3.08
C GLY A 14 -19.01 11.90 1.93
N LEU A 15 -17.70 12.13 1.81
CA LEU A 15 -16.77 11.51 0.86
C LEU A 15 -17.13 10.06 0.53
N GLN A 16 -17.40 9.77 -0.75
CA GLN A 16 -18.01 8.51 -1.17
C GLN A 16 -17.16 7.29 -0.81
N PRO A 17 -17.67 6.34 0.00
CA PRO A 17 -17.04 5.03 0.23
C PRO A 17 -16.79 4.25 -1.08
N MET A 18 -17.49 4.62 -2.16
CA MET A 18 -17.32 4.07 -3.51
C MET A 18 -15.88 4.14 -4.03
N GLN A 19 -15.13 5.22 -3.74
CA GLN A 19 -13.76 5.37 -4.24
C GLN A 19 -12.82 4.32 -3.63
N TYR A 20 -12.93 4.03 -2.33
CA TYR A 20 -12.11 3.00 -1.69
C TYR A 20 -12.34 1.62 -2.29
N VAL A 21 -13.60 1.29 -2.62
CA VAL A 21 -13.96 0.02 -3.27
C VAL A 21 -13.25 -0.11 -4.62
N TRP A 22 -13.16 0.97 -5.41
CA TRP A 22 -12.43 0.97 -6.67
C TRP A 22 -10.92 0.73 -6.49
N ILE A 23 -10.28 1.33 -5.47
CA ILE A 23 -8.87 1.05 -5.16
C ILE A 23 -8.70 -0.42 -4.72
N GLY A 24 -9.64 -0.97 -3.97
CA GLY A 24 -9.64 -2.38 -3.57
C GLY A 24 -9.69 -3.33 -4.73
N VAL A 25 -10.62 -3.10 -5.66
CA VAL A 25 -10.75 -3.89 -6.88
C VAL A 25 -9.46 -3.83 -7.69
N LEU A 26 -8.85 -2.66 -7.83
CA LEU A 26 -7.54 -2.52 -8.50
C LEU A 26 -6.46 -3.37 -7.82
N LEU A 27 -6.33 -3.30 -6.49
CA LEU A 27 -5.40 -4.11 -5.70
C LEU A 27 -5.63 -5.62 -5.88
N THR A 28 -6.89 -6.05 -5.89
CA THR A 28 -7.26 -7.44 -6.14
C THR A 28 -6.85 -7.88 -7.53
N VAL A 29 -7.07 -7.05 -8.56
CA VAL A 29 -6.63 -7.35 -9.94
C VAL A 29 -5.11 -7.48 -10.01
N ILE A 30 -4.36 -6.55 -9.42
CA ILE A 30 -2.89 -6.64 -9.38
C ILE A 30 -2.46 -7.93 -8.64
N THR A 31 -3.24 -8.42 -7.67
CA THR A 31 -2.99 -9.67 -6.94
C THR A 31 -3.27 -10.93 -7.73
N ILE A 32 -4.34 -10.94 -8.50
CA ILE A 32 -4.60 -12.05 -9.43
C ILE A 32 -3.51 -12.09 -10.51
N VAL A 33 -3.09 -10.94 -11.04
CA VAL A 33 -2.01 -10.86 -12.03
C VAL A 33 -0.68 -11.32 -11.45
N GLU A 34 -0.34 -10.91 -10.23
CA GLU A 34 0.89 -11.34 -9.54
C GLU A 34 0.91 -12.87 -9.34
N LEU A 35 -0.18 -13.44 -8.81
CA LEU A 35 -0.30 -14.88 -8.64
C LEU A 35 -0.27 -15.60 -9.99
N GLY A 36 -0.95 -15.05 -11.00
CA GLY A 36 -0.90 -15.55 -12.38
C GLY A 36 0.52 -15.63 -12.93
N ALA A 37 1.28 -14.54 -12.76
CA ALA A 37 2.67 -14.45 -13.19
C ALA A 37 3.59 -15.38 -12.40
N SER A 38 3.36 -15.56 -11.09
CA SER A 38 4.17 -16.43 -10.24
C SER A 38 3.89 -17.93 -10.43
N LEU A 39 2.62 -18.30 -10.65
CA LEU A 39 2.19 -19.71 -10.73
C LEU A 39 2.22 -20.28 -12.16
N TRP A 40 1.96 -19.45 -13.19
CA TRP A 40 1.70 -19.93 -14.55
C TRP A 40 2.66 -19.38 -15.61
N VAL A 41 3.39 -18.30 -15.32
CA VAL A 41 4.34 -17.70 -16.26
C VAL A 41 5.77 -17.95 -15.79
N ASP A 42 6.53 -18.70 -16.57
CA ASP A 42 7.95 -18.91 -16.27
C ASP A 42 8.77 -17.70 -16.75
N LEU A 43 8.87 -16.68 -15.89
CA LEU A 43 9.68 -15.47 -16.13
C LEU A 43 11.17 -15.68 -15.76
N GLY A 44 11.58 -16.90 -15.40
CA GLY A 44 12.96 -17.21 -15.00
C GLY A 44 13.49 -16.30 -13.89
N ASN A 45 14.76 -15.89 -13.97
CA ASN A 45 15.41 -15.02 -12.99
C ASN A 45 14.80 -13.61 -12.86
N ALA A 46 13.99 -13.16 -13.82
CA ALA A 46 13.33 -11.85 -13.77
C ALA A 46 12.04 -11.86 -12.94
N LEU A 47 11.53 -13.05 -12.57
CA LEU A 47 10.32 -13.22 -11.77
C LEU A 47 10.47 -12.63 -10.37
N ILE A 48 11.59 -12.92 -9.68
CA ILE A 48 11.83 -12.45 -8.31
C ILE A 48 11.85 -10.92 -8.19
N PRO A 49 12.63 -10.15 -8.98
CA PRO A 49 12.64 -8.70 -8.86
C PRO A 49 11.30 -8.06 -9.23
N ILE A 50 10.57 -8.62 -10.22
CA ILE A 50 9.28 -8.04 -10.63
C ILE A 50 8.19 -8.25 -9.58
N LEU A 51 8.19 -9.39 -8.89
CA LEU A 51 7.28 -9.66 -7.77
C LEU A 51 7.57 -8.73 -6.59
N ILE A 52 8.84 -8.48 -6.27
CA ILE A 52 9.21 -7.53 -5.21
C ILE A 52 8.69 -6.12 -5.52
N VAL A 53 8.85 -5.66 -6.76
CA VAL A 53 8.35 -4.33 -7.18
C VAL A 53 6.83 -4.28 -7.12
N LEU A 54 6.14 -5.29 -7.67
CA LEU A 54 4.67 -5.37 -7.62
C LEU A 54 4.14 -5.39 -6.18
N SER A 55 4.78 -6.14 -5.29
CA SER A 55 4.42 -6.21 -3.87
C SER A 55 4.66 -4.88 -3.15
N ALA A 56 5.79 -4.21 -3.42
CA ALA A 56 6.07 -2.88 -2.88
C ALA A 56 5.03 -1.83 -3.33
N VAL A 57 4.62 -1.86 -4.60
CA VAL A 57 3.58 -0.97 -5.13
C VAL A 57 2.23 -1.22 -4.46
N LYS A 58 1.84 -2.47 -4.26
CA LYS A 58 0.60 -2.80 -3.53
C LYS A 58 0.63 -2.29 -2.11
N PHE A 59 1.74 -2.54 -1.40
CA PHE A 59 1.93 -2.07 -0.04
C PHE A 59 1.79 -0.55 0.04
N TYR A 60 2.41 0.18 -0.89
CA TYR A 60 2.28 1.63 -0.98
C TYR A 60 0.83 2.09 -1.19
N ILE A 61 0.10 1.48 -2.13
CA ILE A 61 -1.29 1.83 -2.41
C ILE A 61 -2.19 1.53 -1.19
N VAL A 62 -2.00 0.40 -0.52
CA VAL A 62 -2.76 0.02 0.68
C VAL A 62 -2.50 1.03 1.81
N VAL A 63 -1.26 1.41 2.06
CA VAL A 63 -0.91 2.40 3.07
C VAL A 63 -1.48 3.77 2.73
N ALA A 64 -1.31 4.23 1.50
CA ALA A 64 -1.70 5.58 1.09
C ALA A 64 -3.23 5.76 1.04
N PHE A 65 -3.98 4.72 0.64
CA PHE A 65 -5.43 4.82 0.40
C PHE A 65 -6.28 4.03 1.39
N TYR A 66 -5.87 2.83 1.83
CA TYR A 66 -6.70 1.97 2.70
C TYR A 66 -6.51 2.20 4.19
N MET A 67 -5.31 2.62 4.62
CA MET A 67 -5.04 2.94 6.03
C MET A 67 -5.54 4.34 6.44
N HIS A 68 -6.50 4.94 5.75
CA HIS A 68 -7.06 6.28 6.08
C HIS A 68 -6.08 7.47 6.04
N LEU A 69 -4.79 7.26 5.77
CA LEU A 69 -3.73 8.28 5.83
C LEU A 69 -3.91 9.51 4.93
N ARG A 70 -4.61 9.38 3.80
CA ARG A 70 -4.96 10.52 2.93
C ARG A 70 -6.13 11.36 3.49
N PHE A 71 -6.90 10.79 4.41
CA PHE A 71 -8.08 11.38 5.03
C PHE A 71 -7.88 11.72 6.52
N GLU A 72 -6.71 11.38 7.08
CA GLU A 72 -6.29 11.73 8.44
C GLU A 72 -5.24 12.86 8.46
N HIS A 73 -4.97 13.38 9.67
CA HIS A 73 -4.04 14.49 9.87
C HIS A 73 -2.62 14.13 9.38
N ARG A 74 -1.98 15.06 8.67
CA ARG A 74 -0.68 14.88 7.97
C ARG A 74 0.44 14.29 8.83
N LEU A 75 0.33 14.42 10.15
CA LEU A 75 1.24 13.85 11.15
C LEU A 75 1.28 12.31 11.12
N LEU A 76 0.13 11.65 10.98
CA LEU A 76 0.08 10.18 10.91
C LEU A 76 0.75 9.67 9.63
N SER A 77 0.56 10.38 8.51
CA SER A 77 1.21 10.07 7.23
C SER A 77 2.72 10.22 7.30
N GLN A 78 3.20 11.27 7.97
CA GLN A 78 4.64 11.51 8.15
C GLN A 78 5.29 10.49 9.09
N VAL A 79 4.66 10.13 10.20
CA VAL A 79 5.18 9.11 11.12
C VAL A 79 5.22 7.74 10.45
N PHE A 80 4.15 7.34 9.76
CA PHE A 80 4.11 6.05 9.07
C PHE A 80 5.15 5.97 7.94
N THR A 81 5.19 6.98 7.06
CA THR A 81 6.17 7.02 5.97
C THR A 81 7.60 7.11 6.51
N GLY A 82 7.80 7.89 7.59
CA GLY A 82 9.08 8.00 8.28
C GLY A 82 9.56 6.67 8.84
N SER A 83 8.69 5.91 9.52
CA SER A 83 9.01 4.57 10.02
C SER A 83 9.31 3.58 8.88
N PHE A 84 8.60 3.64 7.75
CA PHE A 84 8.87 2.80 6.59
C PHE A 84 10.23 3.12 5.95
N VAL A 85 10.53 4.41 5.74
CA VAL A 85 11.83 4.86 5.22
C VAL A 85 12.96 4.48 6.17
N LEU A 86 12.75 4.65 7.48
CA LEU A 86 13.73 4.25 8.49
C LEU A 86 13.97 2.74 8.46
N ALA A 87 12.91 1.92 8.41
CA ALA A 87 13.02 0.48 8.31
C ALA A 87 13.74 0.03 7.02
N ALA A 88 13.40 0.62 5.88
CA ALA A 88 14.08 0.37 4.61
C ALA A 88 15.57 0.78 4.67
N GLY A 89 15.87 1.92 5.28
CA GLY A 89 17.23 2.40 5.49
C GLY A 89 18.05 1.45 6.37
N VAL A 90 17.48 0.97 7.48
CA VAL A 90 18.11 -0.03 8.35
C VAL A 90 18.32 -1.34 7.59
N LEU A 91 17.35 -1.81 6.82
CA LEU A 91 17.49 -3.02 6.00
C LEU A 91 18.64 -2.89 4.98
N ILE A 92 18.72 -1.78 4.26
CA ILE A 92 19.80 -1.51 3.31
C ILE A 92 21.15 -1.43 4.02
N ALA A 93 21.21 -0.78 5.20
CA ALA A 93 22.44 -0.70 5.99
C ALA A 93 22.91 -2.09 6.46
N LEU A 94 22.00 -2.96 6.88
CA LEU A 94 22.32 -4.34 7.27
C LEU A 94 22.79 -5.17 6.08
N ILE A 95 22.11 -5.06 4.93
CA ILE A 95 22.54 -5.73 3.70
C ILE A 95 23.95 -5.27 3.33
N ALA A 96 24.21 -3.95 3.32
CA ALA A 96 25.53 -3.41 3.01
C ALA A 96 26.62 -3.88 3.99
N LEU A 97 26.30 -3.94 5.29
CA LEU A 97 27.21 -4.42 6.32
C LEU A 97 27.59 -5.89 6.12
N PHE A 98 26.59 -6.78 6.04
CA PHE A 98 26.87 -8.21 5.83
C PHE A 98 27.48 -8.49 4.46
N TRP A 99 27.14 -7.70 3.45
CA TRP A 99 27.75 -7.82 2.13
C TRP A 99 29.22 -7.45 2.15
N THR A 100 29.60 -6.36 2.84
CA THR A 100 31.02 -5.97 2.96
C THR A 100 31.82 -7.01 3.74
N ASP A 101 31.30 -7.50 4.86
CA ASP A 101 31.95 -8.53 5.67
C ASP A 101 32.14 -9.85 4.87
N ILE A 102 31.15 -10.26 4.07
CA ILE A 102 31.24 -11.46 3.22
C ILE A 102 32.27 -11.28 2.11
N THR A 103 32.36 -10.11 1.48
CA THR A 103 33.33 -9.86 0.40
C THR A 103 34.77 -9.84 0.88
N ASP A 104 35.02 -9.58 2.17
CA ASP A 104 36.37 -9.60 2.75
C ASP A 104 36.84 -11.02 3.13
N ILE A 105 35.92 -12.00 3.19
CA ILE A 105 36.20 -13.41 3.56
C ILE A 105 36.50 -14.28 2.31
N ILE A 106 36.09 -13.86 1.12
CA ILE A 106 36.31 -14.56 -0.17
C ILE A 106 37.61 -14.09 -0.82
#